data_AF-A0A1G0I2I0-F1
#
_entry.id   AF-A0A1G0I2I0-F1
#
_cell.length_a   1.000
_cell.length_b   1.000
_cell.length_c   1.000
_cell.angle_alpha   90.00
_cell.angle_beta   90.00
_cell.angle_gamma   90.00
#
_symmetry.space_group_name_H-M   'P 1'
#
loop_
_entity.id
_entity.type
_entity.pdbx_description
1 polymer ?
#
loop_
_entity_poly.entity_id
_entity_poly.type
_entity_poly.pdbx_seq_one_letter_code
_entity_poly.pdbx_strand_id
1 'polypeptide(L)'
;MAQSTILATTLSTPVNAAFSTDSTGGTLVPATYYYRVSAINAVGETLASTETSQVVGAGTNTNTVTVNWAAVSNATGYKVYGRSTGAELLIATVGAVLTYIDTGAVTPAGALPVANTTGGGAGVSSDVAVAAAAHVNVGIFTADAAGIPGSQHRKVYQDTPGNDLFIGSLSGQEPVMKLVGPGTFRVVRPVALGASDVVLGVFSET
;
A
#
# COMPACT_ATOMS: atom_id res chain seq x y z
N MET A 1 -3.39 -22.87 -20.24
CA MET A 1 -3.20 -22.18 -18.95
C MET A 1 -2.67 -20.80 -19.24
N ALA A 2 -3.53 -19.79 -19.30
CA ALA A 2 -3.10 -18.44 -19.69
C ALA A 2 -3.26 -17.45 -18.53
N GLN A 3 -2.09 -16.91 -18.16
CA GLN A 3 -1.84 -15.58 -17.61
C GLN A 3 -2.30 -15.29 -16.18
N SER A 4 -1.41 -15.62 -15.24
CA SER A 4 -1.41 -15.17 -13.85
C SER A 4 -0.80 -13.76 -13.77
N THR A 5 -1.63 -12.72 -13.69
CA THR A 5 -1.18 -11.38 -13.31
C THR A 5 -1.49 -11.14 -11.82
N ILE A 6 -0.44 -11.02 -11.01
CA ILE A 6 -0.53 -10.74 -9.56
C ILE A 6 -0.64 -9.22 -9.36
N LEU A 7 -1.70 -8.72 -8.72
CA LEU A 7 -1.91 -7.28 -8.45
C LEU A 7 -1.63 -6.91 -6.98
N ALA A 8 -0.54 -6.22 -6.63
CA ALA A 8 -0.04 -5.90 -5.26
C ALA A 8 -1.03 -5.65 -4.07
N THR A 9 -0.60 -6.04 -2.84
CA THR A 9 -1.39 -5.99 -1.58
C THR A 9 -1.09 -4.66 -0.93
N THR A 10 -2.11 -3.97 -0.44
CA THR A 10 -1.83 -2.77 0.36
C THR A 10 -1.10 -3.18 1.65
N LEU A 11 -0.02 -2.46 1.97
CA LEU A 11 0.63 -2.55 3.26
C LEU A 11 -0.21 -1.81 4.31
N SER A 12 -0.18 -2.27 5.56
CA SER A 12 -0.80 -1.56 6.68
C SER A 12 -0.03 -0.29 7.03
N THR A 13 -0.72 0.76 7.47
CA THR A 13 -0.07 1.96 8.03
C THR A 13 0.79 1.60 9.25
N PRO A 14 2.05 2.08 9.33
CA PRO A 14 2.90 1.87 10.50
C PRO A 14 2.30 2.42 11.80
N VAL A 15 2.65 1.78 12.92
CA VAL A 15 2.36 2.26 14.27
C VAL A 15 3.68 2.67 14.92
N ASN A 16 3.75 3.89 15.44
CA ASN A 16 4.92 4.37 16.17
C ASN A 16 5.09 3.60 17.49
N ALA A 17 6.33 3.24 17.78
CA ALA A 17 6.76 2.72 19.08
C ALA A 17 7.36 3.87 19.91
N ALA A 18 7.82 3.56 21.13
CA ALA A 18 8.41 4.57 22.01
C ALA A 18 9.63 5.24 21.37
N PHE A 19 9.64 6.57 21.36
CA PHE A 19 10.79 7.36 20.94
C PHE A 19 11.72 7.62 22.13
N SER A 20 12.97 7.97 21.83
CA SER A 20 13.97 8.32 22.83
C SER A 20 14.87 9.45 22.34
N THR A 21 15.69 9.98 23.24
CA THR A 21 16.66 11.03 22.92
C THR A 21 18.04 10.68 23.44
N ASP A 22 19.08 11.18 22.75
CA ASP A 22 20.43 11.28 23.26
C ASP A 22 20.80 12.78 23.33
N SER A 23 21.63 13.17 24.30
CA SER A 23 22.12 14.55 24.43
C SER A 23 23.38 14.83 23.60
N THR A 24 23.88 13.83 22.88
CA THR A 24 25.06 13.89 22.03
C THR A 24 24.80 13.28 20.64
N GLY A 25 25.70 13.57 19.69
CA GLY A 25 25.65 12.96 18.35
C GLY A 25 24.76 13.65 17.32
N GLY A 26 24.12 14.78 17.67
CA GLY A 26 23.32 15.56 16.74
C GLY A 26 23.49 17.07 16.88
N THR A 27 22.50 17.80 16.37
CA THR A 27 22.42 19.27 16.36
C THR A 27 21.03 19.77 16.73
N LEU A 28 20.14 18.89 17.23
CA LEU A 28 18.81 19.30 17.67
C LEU A 28 18.93 20.14 18.94
N VAL A 29 18.20 21.24 18.96
CA VAL A 29 18.09 22.14 20.11
C VAL A 29 16.96 21.67 21.04
N PRO A 30 16.93 22.12 22.29
CA PRO A 30 15.80 21.84 23.19
C PRO A 30 14.47 22.33 22.58
N ALA A 31 13.58 21.38 22.28
CA ALA A 31 12.26 21.62 21.70
C ALA A 31 11.40 20.34 21.77
N THR A 32 10.13 20.45 21.39
CA THR A 32 9.30 19.28 21.09
C THR A 32 9.33 19.04 19.58
N TYR A 33 9.75 17.86 19.18
CA TYR A 33 9.78 17.43 17.78
C TYR A 33 8.68 16.42 17.51
N TYR A 34 8.16 16.41 16.29
CA TYR A 34 7.01 15.59 15.89
C TYR A 34 7.41 14.69 14.73
N TYR A 35 7.00 13.43 14.74
CA TYR A 35 7.36 12.47 13.69
C TYR A 35 6.20 11.59 13.27
N ARG A 36 6.26 11.17 12.00
CA ARG A 36 5.36 10.18 11.39
C ARG A 36 6.17 9.23 10.52
N VAL A 37 5.69 8.00 10.36
CA VAL A 37 6.35 6.96 9.56
C VAL A 37 5.38 6.34 8.57
N SER A 38 5.78 6.18 7.31
CA SER A 38 5.05 5.39 6.30
C SER A 38 5.87 4.17 5.88
N ALA A 39 5.20 3.10 5.47
CA ALA A 39 5.83 1.92 4.90
C ALA A 39 5.85 2.04 3.37
N ILE A 40 6.89 1.47 2.74
CA ILE A 40 7.02 1.39 1.29
C ILE A 40 7.21 -0.05 0.82
N ASN A 41 6.73 -0.34 -0.38
CA ASN A 41 7.12 -1.51 -1.17
C ASN A 41 7.60 -1.06 -2.56
N ALA A 42 7.83 -2.02 -3.46
CA ALA A 42 8.22 -1.72 -4.84
C ALA A 42 7.16 -0.94 -5.65
N VAL A 43 5.92 -0.87 -5.16
CA VAL A 43 4.77 -0.28 -5.88
C VAL A 43 4.46 1.12 -5.40
N GLY A 44 4.54 1.37 -4.10
CA GLY A 44 4.13 2.65 -3.54
C GLY A 44 4.40 2.79 -2.05
N GLU A 45 3.60 3.66 -1.43
CA GLU A 45 3.76 4.12 -0.06
C GLU A 45 2.41 4.12 0.68
N THR A 46 2.42 3.78 1.97
CA THR A 46 1.21 3.85 2.80
C THR A 46 0.85 5.28 3.17
N LEU A 47 -0.32 5.48 3.79
CA LEU A 47 -0.48 6.64 4.66
C LEU A 47 0.59 6.62 5.77
N ALA A 48 0.98 7.79 6.26
CA ALA A 48 1.87 7.89 7.40
C ALA A 48 1.13 7.57 8.70
N SER A 49 1.87 7.15 9.73
CA SER A 49 1.38 6.90 11.08
C SER A 49 0.69 8.13 11.67
N THR A 50 -0.01 7.92 12.79
CA THR A 50 -0.37 9.03 13.68
C THR A 50 0.89 9.79 14.10
N GLU A 51 0.76 11.10 14.24
CA GLU A 51 1.82 11.96 14.76
C GLU A 51 2.21 11.53 16.17
N THR A 52 3.51 11.54 16.46
CA THR A 52 4.04 11.28 17.79
C THR A 52 5.09 12.33 18.11
N SER A 53 4.99 12.94 19.28
CA SER A 53 5.94 13.94 19.74
C SER A 53 7.04 13.33 20.59
N GLN A 54 8.21 13.95 20.56
CA GLN A 54 9.32 13.68 21.46
C GLN A 54 9.87 15.00 21.98
N VAL A 55 9.96 15.11 23.31
CA VAL A 55 10.60 16.24 23.96
C VAL A 55 12.10 16.00 24.01
N VAL A 56 12.86 16.95 23.48
CA VAL A 56 14.29 17.10 23.71
C VAL A 56 14.47 18.07 24.87
N GLY A 57 15.04 17.57 25.97
CA GLY A 57 15.20 18.33 27.20
C GLY A 57 16.16 19.51 27.07
N ALA A 58 16.04 20.47 28.00
CA ALA A 58 16.99 21.57 28.12
C ALA A 58 18.41 21.05 28.38
N GLY A 59 19.42 21.69 27.78
CA GLY A 59 20.80 21.24 27.90
C GLY A 59 21.64 21.68 26.71
N THR A 60 22.30 20.71 26.07
CA THR A 60 23.18 20.93 24.91
C THR A 60 22.37 21.17 23.63
N ASN A 61 23.02 21.71 22.60
CA ASN A 61 22.47 21.77 21.23
C ASN A 61 22.99 20.59 20.38
N THR A 62 23.25 19.45 21.03
CA THR A 62 23.85 18.28 20.41
C THR A 62 22.94 17.06 20.43
N ASN A 63 21.64 17.27 20.61
CA ASN A 63 20.70 16.18 20.84
C ASN A 63 20.34 15.44 19.55
N THR A 64 19.82 14.23 19.73
CA THR A 64 19.20 13.41 18.69
C THR A 64 17.82 12.93 19.15
N VAL A 65 16.96 12.55 18.19
CA VAL A 65 15.72 11.81 18.45
C VAL A 65 15.78 10.47 17.74
N THR A 66 15.59 9.38 18.48
CA THR A 66 15.42 8.05 17.91
C THR A 66 13.93 7.78 17.71
N VAL A 67 13.53 7.65 16.45
CA VAL A 67 12.18 7.34 15.99
C VAL A 67 12.07 5.83 15.78
N ASN A 68 11.14 5.18 16.45
CA ASN A 68 10.94 3.72 16.40
C ASN A 68 9.52 3.36 15.95
N TRP A 69 9.33 2.27 15.23
CA TRP A 69 8.00 1.82 14.76
C TRP A 69 7.87 0.31 14.73
N ALA A 70 6.63 -0.17 14.71
CA ALA A 70 6.32 -1.59 14.54
C ALA A 70 6.56 -2.04 13.09
N ALA A 71 7.01 -3.28 12.92
CA ALA A 71 7.20 -3.87 11.60
C ALA A 71 5.87 -4.01 10.83
N VAL A 72 5.86 -3.56 9.58
CA VAL A 72 4.79 -3.78 8.63
C VAL A 72 5.15 -4.97 7.74
N SER A 73 4.30 -6.00 7.73
CA SER A 73 4.52 -7.20 6.90
C SER A 73 4.62 -6.82 5.43
N ASN A 74 5.58 -7.40 4.71
CA ASN A 74 5.89 -7.13 3.29
C ASN A 74 6.39 -5.72 2.96
N ALA A 75 6.69 -4.87 3.95
CA ALA A 75 7.37 -3.61 3.71
C ALA A 75 8.83 -3.85 3.30
N THR A 76 9.29 -3.20 2.24
CA THR A 76 10.70 -3.23 1.81
C THR A 76 11.51 -2.09 2.43
N GLY A 77 10.83 -1.12 3.04
CA GLY A 77 11.43 -0.03 3.78
C GLY A 77 10.41 0.93 4.36
N TYR A 78 10.90 2.06 4.86
CA TYR A 78 10.07 3.08 5.49
C TYR A 78 10.55 4.48 5.12
N LYS A 79 9.61 5.43 5.16
CA LYS A 79 9.93 6.86 5.13
C LYS A 79 9.60 7.50 6.46
N VAL A 80 10.50 8.34 6.93
CA VAL A 80 10.40 9.05 8.20
C VAL A 80 10.20 10.53 7.92
N TYR A 81 9.13 11.08 8.46
CA TYR A 81 8.72 12.48 8.37
C TYR A 81 8.82 13.13 9.74
N GLY A 82 9.15 14.42 9.81
CA GLY A 82 9.09 15.09 11.10
C GLY A 82 9.43 16.57 11.18
N ARG A 83 9.69 16.97 12.44
CA ARG A 83 10.14 18.25 13.02
C ARG A 83 9.06 19.14 13.61
N SER A 84 8.24 19.78 12.78
CA SER A 84 7.20 20.71 13.25
C SER A 84 5.82 20.05 13.19
N THR A 85 5.04 20.22 14.25
CA THR A 85 3.68 19.65 14.35
C THR A 85 2.81 20.08 13.17
N GLY A 86 2.11 19.11 12.57
CA GLY A 86 1.17 19.35 11.48
C GLY A 86 1.79 19.80 10.16
N ALA A 87 3.13 19.88 10.08
CA ALA A 87 3.88 20.28 8.90
C ALA A 87 5.11 19.38 8.70
N GLU A 88 5.01 18.10 9.11
CA GLU A 88 6.10 17.16 8.96
C GLU A 88 6.43 16.92 7.48
N LEU A 89 7.71 17.00 7.15
CA LEU A 89 8.22 16.69 5.82
C LEU A 89 9.23 15.55 5.89
N LEU A 90 9.50 14.93 4.75
CA LEU A 90 10.39 13.77 4.65
C LEU A 90 11.81 14.15 5.13
N ILE A 91 12.34 13.33 6.04
CA ILE A 91 13.69 13.43 6.59
C ILE A 91 14.56 12.30 6.07
N ALA A 92 14.00 11.08 5.98
CA ALA A 92 14.77 9.91 5.54
C ALA A 92 13.90 8.87 4.84
N THR A 93 14.51 8.17 3.89
CA THR A 93 14.02 6.88 3.39
C THR A 93 15.02 5.81 3.84
N VAL A 94 14.53 4.80 4.55
CA VAL A 94 15.35 3.73 5.11
C VAL A 94 14.88 2.37 4.58
N GLY A 95 15.76 1.38 4.61
CA GLY A 95 15.41 -0.01 4.25
C GLY A 95 14.48 -0.65 5.29
N ALA A 96 14.41 -1.99 5.30
CA ALA A 96 13.61 -2.78 6.24
C ALA A 96 14.21 -2.78 7.68
N VAL A 97 14.36 -1.59 8.25
CA VAL A 97 14.75 -1.34 9.64
C VAL A 97 13.55 -0.77 10.40
N LEU A 98 13.62 -0.78 11.72
CA LEU A 98 12.52 -0.34 12.60
C LEU A 98 12.86 0.91 13.42
N THR A 99 13.98 1.55 13.09
CA THR A 99 14.50 2.71 13.82
C THR A 99 15.22 3.67 12.88
N TYR A 100 15.15 4.95 13.20
CA TYR A 100 15.90 6.02 12.56
C TYR A 100 16.31 7.06 13.61
N ILE A 101 17.55 7.54 13.53
CA ILE A 101 18.08 8.58 14.43
C ILE A 101 18.07 9.91 13.66
N ASP A 102 17.19 10.83 14.05
CA ASP A 102 17.22 12.21 13.58
C ASP A 102 18.30 12.98 14.36
N THR A 103 19.40 13.26 13.68
CA THR A 103 20.49 14.08 14.21
C THR A 103 20.25 15.57 14.03
N GLY A 104 19.19 15.98 13.34
CA GLY A 104 18.95 17.39 12.99
C GLY A 104 19.70 17.88 11.75
N ALA A 105 20.60 17.08 11.18
CA ALA A 105 21.46 17.49 10.07
C ALA A 105 20.74 17.67 8.73
N VAL A 106 19.68 16.89 8.48
CA VAL A 106 18.89 16.97 7.23
C VAL A 106 18.02 18.24 7.24
N THR A 107 17.67 18.82 6.10
CA THR A 107 16.56 19.79 6.01
C THR A 107 15.35 19.07 5.46
N PRO A 108 14.23 18.96 6.20
CA PRO A 108 13.07 18.18 5.75
C PRO A 108 12.48 18.73 4.45
N ALA A 109 12.22 17.85 3.50
CA ALA A 109 11.67 18.21 2.20
C ALA A 109 10.88 17.06 1.60
N GLY A 110 9.63 17.32 1.20
CA GLY A 110 8.73 16.33 0.63
C GLY A 110 7.49 16.11 1.49
N ALA A 111 6.32 16.19 0.88
CA ALA A 111 5.03 16.13 1.56
C ALA A 111 4.72 14.71 2.09
N LEU A 112 3.86 14.66 3.10
CA LEU A 112 3.26 13.41 3.58
C LEU A 112 2.43 12.74 2.47
N PRO A 113 2.38 11.40 2.45
CA PRO A 113 1.48 10.67 1.57
C PRO A 113 0.02 10.96 1.92
N VAL A 114 -0.78 11.32 0.93
CA VAL A 114 -2.22 11.61 1.09
C VAL A 114 -3.11 10.38 0.83
N ALA A 115 -2.53 9.28 0.34
CA ALA A 115 -3.21 8.03 0.06
C ALA A 115 -2.23 6.85 0.19
N ASN A 116 -2.77 5.66 0.42
CA ASN A 116 -2.00 4.43 0.35
C ASN A 116 -1.96 3.92 -1.10
N THR A 117 -0.77 3.88 -1.70
CA THR A 117 -0.56 3.44 -3.10
C THR A 117 0.15 2.08 -3.20
N THR A 118 0.48 1.45 -2.08
CA THR A 118 1.21 0.16 -2.04
C THR A 118 0.47 -1.01 -2.68
N GLY A 119 -0.86 -0.90 -2.80
CA GLY A 119 -1.67 -1.87 -3.53
C GLY A 119 -1.50 -1.76 -5.04
N GLY A 120 -1.02 -0.64 -5.58
CA GLY A 120 -1.04 -0.35 -7.02
C GLY A 120 -2.36 0.25 -7.50
N GLY A 121 -2.38 0.80 -8.72
CA GLY A 121 -3.56 1.44 -9.31
C GLY A 121 -4.64 0.45 -9.79
N ALA A 122 -5.64 0.97 -10.51
CA ALA A 122 -6.55 0.13 -11.27
C ALA A 122 -5.75 -0.74 -12.24
N GLY A 123 -6.06 -2.03 -12.24
CA GLY A 123 -5.44 -3.03 -13.10
C GLY A 123 -6.51 -3.73 -13.93
N VAL A 124 -6.17 -4.03 -15.18
CA VAL A 124 -6.99 -4.86 -16.08
C VAL A 124 -6.26 -6.17 -16.33
N SER A 125 -6.98 -7.28 -16.37
CA SER A 125 -6.42 -8.55 -16.83
C SER A 125 -6.09 -8.48 -18.32
N SER A 126 -5.37 -9.47 -18.82
CA SER A 126 -5.39 -9.78 -20.25
C SER A 126 -6.81 -10.14 -20.70
N ASP A 127 -7.06 -9.96 -21.99
CA ASP A 127 -8.32 -10.30 -22.62
C ASP A 127 -8.59 -11.81 -22.60
N VAL A 128 -9.84 -12.17 -22.31
CA VAL A 128 -10.38 -13.53 -22.38
C VAL A 128 -11.35 -13.58 -23.55
N ALA A 129 -10.92 -14.14 -24.68
CA ALA A 129 -11.79 -14.34 -25.84
C ALA A 129 -12.61 -15.64 -25.68
N VAL A 130 -13.93 -15.54 -25.80
CA VAL A 130 -14.86 -16.68 -25.74
C VAL A 130 -15.61 -16.77 -27.06
N ALA A 131 -15.48 -17.90 -27.75
CA ALA A 131 -16.14 -18.15 -29.02
C ALA A 131 -17.67 -18.30 -28.87
N ALA A 132 -18.43 -18.13 -29.96
CA ALA A 132 -19.87 -18.33 -29.94
C ALA A 132 -20.25 -19.73 -29.45
N ALA A 133 -21.24 -19.81 -28.55
CA ALA A 133 -21.67 -21.04 -27.87
C ALA A 133 -20.60 -21.75 -27.02
N ALA A 134 -19.42 -21.16 -26.83
CA ALA A 134 -18.41 -21.65 -25.89
C ALA A 134 -18.57 -20.99 -24.51
N HIS A 135 -17.88 -21.56 -23.52
CA HIS A 135 -17.76 -20.95 -22.20
C HIS A 135 -16.32 -21.02 -21.70
N VAL A 136 -15.98 -20.08 -20.83
CA VAL A 136 -14.72 -20.01 -20.09
C VAL A 136 -15.05 -19.62 -18.67
N ASN A 137 -14.47 -20.31 -17.69
CA ASN A 137 -14.50 -19.87 -16.31
C ASN A 137 -13.35 -18.88 -16.11
N VAL A 138 -13.68 -17.71 -15.56
CA VAL A 138 -12.69 -16.74 -15.08
C VAL A 138 -12.78 -16.68 -13.58
N GLY A 139 -11.65 -16.57 -12.89
CA GLY A 139 -11.65 -16.49 -11.44
C GLY A 139 -10.53 -15.64 -10.86
N ILE A 140 -10.67 -15.36 -9.57
CA ILE A 140 -9.67 -14.68 -8.75
C ILE A 140 -9.07 -15.65 -7.73
N PHE A 141 -7.80 -15.43 -7.40
CA PHE A 141 -7.10 -16.22 -6.39
C PHE A 141 -6.16 -15.34 -5.56
N THR A 142 -5.79 -15.83 -4.38
CA THR A 142 -4.72 -15.25 -3.56
C THR A 142 -3.77 -16.35 -3.13
N ALA A 143 -2.50 -16.00 -2.93
CA ALA A 143 -1.52 -16.88 -2.28
C ALA A 143 -1.59 -16.79 -0.74
N ASP A 144 -2.40 -15.87 -0.20
CA ASP A 144 -2.62 -15.72 1.23
C ASP A 144 -3.44 -16.90 1.79
N ALA A 145 -2.92 -17.53 2.85
CA ALA A 145 -3.60 -18.62 3.55
C ALA A 145 -4.91 -18.16 4.23
N ALA A 146 -5.08 -16.87 4.50
CA ALA A 146 -6.34 -16.31 4.98
C ALA A 146 -7.45 -16.29 3.91
N GLY A 147 -7.11 -16.58 2.64
CA GLY A 147 -8.04 -16.56 1.53
C GLY A 147 -8.42 -15.15 1.08
N ILE A 148 -9.39 -15.06 0.17
CA ILE A 148 -9.86 -13.80 -0.40
C ILE A 148 -10.84 -13.15 0.59
N PRO A 149 -10.58 -11.95 1.12
CA PRO A 149 -11.52 -11.30 2.02
C PRO A 149 -12.85 -10.97 1.32
N GLY A 150 -13.98 -11.11 2.03
CA GLY A 150 -15.31 -10.89 1.47
C GLY A 150 -15.59 -9.47 0.97
N SER A 151 -14.86 -8.47 1.47
CA SER A 151 -14.94 -7.07 1.01
C SER A 151 -14.31 -6.83 -0.35
N GLN A 152 -13.59 -7.82 -0.89
CA GLN A 152 -12.84 -7.69 -2.12
C GLN A 152 -13.70 -8.04 -3.32
N HIS A 153 -13.83 -7.08 -4.23
CA HIS A 153 -14.53 -7.27 -5.49
C HIS A 153 -13.63 -6.97 -6.69
N ARG A 154 -13.76 -7.78 -7.74
CA ARG A 154 -13.21 -7.49 -9.08
C ARG A 154 -14.35 -7.50 -10.08
N LYS A 155 -14.44 -6.47 -10.89
CA LYS A 155 -15.51 -6.35 -11.88
C LYS A 155 -15.10 -7.07 -13.16
N VAL A 156 -16.01 -7.80 -13.76
CA VAL A 156 -15.81 -8.41 -15.07
C VAL A 156 -16.59 -7.60 -16.09
N TYR A 157 -15.93 -7.24 -17.17
CA TYR A 157 -16.48 -6.47 -18.26
C TYR A 157 -16.33 -7.24 -19.58
N GLN A 158 -17.30 -7.10 -20.47
CA GLN A 158 -17.22 -7.48 -21.86
C GLN A 158 -16.91 -6.24 -22.69
N ASP A 159 -15.91 -6.35 -23.56
CA ASP A 159 -15.57 -5.30 -24.52
C ASP A 159 -16.66 -5.23 -25.60
N THR A 160 -17.16 -4.02 -25.82
CA THR A 160 -18.21 -3.72 -26.80
C THR A 160 -17.91 -2.38 -27.48
N PRO A 161 -18.33 -2.18 -28.75
CA PRO A 161 -18.20 -0.88 -29.39
C PRO A 161 -18.87 0.22 -28.53
N GLY A 162 -18.06 1.16 -28.03
CA GLY A 162 -18.49 2.19 -27.09
C GLY A 162 -17.99 1.92 -25.68
N ASN A 163 -18.92 1.76 -24.74
CA ASN A 163 -18.58 1.49 -23.34
C ASN A 163 -18.62 0.00 -23.07
N ASP A 164 -17.67 -0.50 -22.28
CA ASP A 164 -17.70 -1.85 -21.75
C ASP A 164 -19.00 -2.20 -21.05
N LEU A 165 -19.49 -3.41 -21.31
CA LEU A 165 -20.64 -3.97 -20.63
C LEU A 165 -20.20 -4.67 -19.34
N PHE A 166 -20.73 -4.24 -18.19
CA PHE A 166 -20.52 -4.94 -16.92
C PHE A 166 -21.24 -6.29 -16.92
N ILE A 167 -20.49 -7.36 -16.66
CA ILE A 167 -20.99 -8.74 -16.62
C ILE A 167 -21.29 -9.20 -15.19
N GLY A 168 -20.44 -8.80 -14.25
CA GLY A 168 -20.63 -9.14 -12.84
C GLY A 168 -19.40 -8.88 -11.99
N SER A 169 -19.44 -9.29 -10.72
CA SER A 169 -18.32 -9.14 -9.79
C SER A 169 -17.85 -10.49 -9.28
N LEU A 170 -16.54 -10.70 -9.24
CA LEU A 170 -15.89 -11.78 -8.51
C LEU A 170 -15.62 -11.32 -7.07
N SER A 171 -15.75 -12.22 -6.10
CA SER A 171 -15.49 -11.95 -4.68
C SER A 171 -14.92 -13.17 -3.96
N GLY A 172 -14.58 -13.03 -2.68
CA GLY A 172 -14.19 -14.20 -1.87
C GLY A 172 -15.29 -15.24 -1.66
N GLN A 173 -16.57 -14.87 -1.83
CA GLN A 173 -17.70 -15.82 -1.77
C GLN A 173 -18.02 -16.42 -3.14
N GLU A 174 -17.78 -15.66 -4.20
CA GLU A 174 -17.97 -16.07 -5.59
C GLU A 174 -16.69 -15.80 -6.39
N PRO A 175 -15.65 -16.65 -6.20
CA PRO A 175 -14.33 -16.38 -6.77
C PRO A 175 -14.22 -16.76 -8.24
N VAL A 176 -15.24 -17.41 -8.82
CA VAL A 176 -15.27 -17.88 -10.21
C VAL A 176 -16.58 -17.46 -10.88
N MET A 177 -16.49 -17.06 -12.13
CA MET A 177 -17.60 -16.66 -12.98
C MET A 177 -17.50 -17.37 -14.34
N LYS A 178 -18.63 -17.92 -14.79
CA LYS A 178 -18.74 -18.51 -16.12
C LYS A 178 -19.06 -17.41 -17.14
N LEU A 179 -18.17 -17.23 -18.11
CA LEU A 179 -18.37 -16.36 -19.26
C LEU A 179 -18.92 -17.19 -20.42
N VAL A 180 -19.93 -16.66 -21.11
CA VAL A 180 -20.57 -17.30 -22.25
C VAL A 180 -20.33 -16.44 -23.48
N GLY A 181 -19.80 -17.04 -24.54
CA GLY A 181 -19.49 -16.31 -25.77
C GLY A 181 -20.71 -16.10 -26.67
N PRO A 182 -20.58 -15.25 -27.70
CA PRO A 182 -19.33 -14.64 -28.16
C PRO A 182 -18.95 -13.36 -27.40
N GLY A 183 -17.65 -13.14 -27.18
CA GLY A 183 -17.15 -11.87 -26.67
C GLY A 183 -15.69 -11.89 -26.23
N THR A 184 -15.14 -10.71 -26.01
CA THR A 184 -13.86 -10.50 -25.34
C THR A 184 -14.13 -9.91 -23.96
N PHE A 185 -13.56 -10.51 -22.92
CA PHE A 185 -13.85 -10.14 -21.53
C PHE A 185 -12.58 -9.76 -20.78
N ARG A 186 -12.70 -8.90 -19.77
CA ARG A 186 -11.61 -8.49 -18.90
C ARG A 186 -12.05 -8.37 -17.44
N VAL A 187 -11.16 -8.73 -16.53
CA VAL A 187 -11.32 -8.53 -15.09
C VAL A 187 -10.62 -7.24 -14.71
N VAL A 188 -11.32 -6.37 -13.97
CA VAL A 188 -10.89 -5.02 -13.63
C VAL A 188 -10.90 -4.83 -12.12
N ARG A 189 -9.79 -4.31 -11.61
CA ARG A 189 -9.67 -3.78 -10.26
C ARG A 189 -10.05 -2.29 -10.25
N PRO A 190 -11.02 -1.84 -9.45
CA PRO A 190 -11.34 -0.42 -9.32
C PRO A 190 -10.23 0.37 -8.62
N VAL A 191 -10.16 1.68 -8.87
CA VAL A 191 -9.12 2.59 -8.33
C VAL A 191 -9.24 2.83 -6.81
N ALA A 192 -10.39 2.54 -6.19
CA ALA A 192 -10.64 2.83 -4.79
C ALA A 192 -10.26 1.65 -3.89
N LEU A 193 -9.06 1.71 -3.35
CA LEU A 193 -8.56 0.73 -2.39
C LEU A 193 -8.66 1.34 -1.00
N GLY A 194 -9.71 0.97 -0.27
CA GLY A 194 -9.66 1.14 1.18
C GLY A 194 -8.44 0.38 1.74
N ALA A 195 -8.07 0.66 2.99
CA ALA A 195 -6.96 -0.02 3.67
C ALA A 195 -7.04 -1.57 3.62
N SER A 196 -8.20 -2.12 3.27
CA SER A 196 -8.48 -3.55 3.15
C SER A 196 -8.35 -4.16 1.73
N ASP A 197 -7.93 -3.41 0.69
CA ASP A 197 -7.75 -4.02 -0.65
C ASP A 197 -6.53 -4.94 -0.72
N VAL A 198 -6.79 -6.22 -0.99
CA VAL A 198 -5.79 -7.29 -1.10
C VAL A 198 -5.50 -7.58 -2.57
N VAL A 199 -4.29 -8.10 -2.83
CA VAL A 199 -3.94 -8.67 -4.14
C VAL A 199 -4.88 -9.77 -4.49
N LEU A 200 -5.29 -9.79 -5.74
CA LEU A 200 -5.85 -10.98 -6.34
C LEU A 200 -5.15 -11.23 -7.67
N GLY A 201 -4.73 -12.47 -7.89
CA GLY A 201 -4.43 -12.98 -9.21
C GLY A 201 -5.73 -13.27 -9.97
N VAL A 202 -5.66 -13.29 -11.29
CA VAL A 202 -6.76 -13.70 -12.18
C VAL A 202 -6.34 -14.94 -12.94
N PHE A 203 -7.26 -15.89 -13.14
CA PHE A 203 -7.06 -17.07 -13.96
C PHE A 203 -8.24 -17.28 -14.92
N SER A 204 -8.00 -18.01 -16.01
CA SER A 204 -9.04 -18.49 -16.91
C SER A 204 -8.83 -19.96 -17.30
N GLU A 205 -9.93 -20.70 -17.41
CA GLU A 205 -9.95 -22.11 -17.79
C GLU A 205 -11.19 -22.44 -18.63
N THR A 206 -11.04 -23.37 -19.58
CA THR A 206 -12.09 -23.87 -20.48
C THR A 206 -12.66 -25.18 -19.98
#